data_AF-A0A060QGA9-F1
#
_entry.id   AF-A0A060QGA9-F1
#
_cell.length_a   1.000
_cell.length_b   1.000
_cell.length_c   1.000
_cell.angle_alpha   90.00
_cell.angle_beta   90.00
_cell.angle_gamma   90.00
#
_symmetry.space_group_name_H-M   'P 1'
#
loop_
_entity.id
_entity.type
_entity.pdbx_description
1 polymer ?
#
loop_
_entity_poly.entity_id
_entity_poly.type
_entity_poly.pdbx_seq_one_letter_code
_entity_poly.pdbx_strand_id
1 'polypeptide(L)' 'MPGQLGILTGRMADAGVNIETLYSDHDHQLVLVTDRPEEAQRVADLWACF' A
#
# COMPACT_ATOMS: atom_id res chain seq x y z
N MET A 1 -1.79 -11.55 -8.31
CA MET A 1 -0.97 -12.76 -8.04
C MET A 1 -0.86 -13.00 -6.54
N PRO A 2 -0.71 -14.25 -6.08
CA PRO A 2 -0.42 -14.53 -4.67
C PRO A 2 0.80 -13.73 -4.19
N GLY A 3 0.73 -13.15 -2.99
CA GLY A 3 1.86 -12.43 -2.37
C GLY A 3 1.99 -10.95 -2.75
N GLN A 4 1.22 -10.43 -3.71
CA GLN A 4 1.28 -9.02 -4.11
C GLN A 4 1.04 -8.05 -2.94
N LEU A 5 0.07 -8.37 -2.07
CA LEU A 5 -0.19 -7.58 -0.87
C LEU A 5 1.03 -7.54 0.07
N GLY A 6 1.69 -8.68 0.29
CA GLY A 6 2.88 -8.76 1.13
C GLY A 6 4.06 -7.98 0.57
N ILE A 7 4.20 -7.94 -0.75
CA ILE A 7 5.21 -7.11 -1.43
C ILE A 7 4.91 -5.62 -1.20
N LEU A 8 3.65 -5.21 -1.38
CA LEU A 8 3.24 -3.82 -1.16
C LEU A 8 3.49 -3.38 0.29
N THR A 9 3.05 -4.16 1.28
CA THR A 9 3.26 -3.82 2.69
C THR A 9 4.72 -3.85 3.10
N GLY A 10 5.52 -4.73 2.50
CA GLY A 10 6.99 -4.73 2.66
C GLY A 10 7.63 -3.44 2.13
N ARG A 11 7.25 -2.99 0.93
CA ARG A 11 7.75 -1.72 0.36
C ARG A 11 7.35 -0.50 1.18
N MET A 12 6.15 -0.51 1.77
CA MET A 12 5.73 0.53 2.71
C MET A 12 6.64 0.59 3.93
N ALA A 13 6.99 -0.58 4.49
CA ALA A 13 7.92 -0.68 5.62
C ALA A 13 9.33 -0.20 5.24
N ASP A 14 9.84 -0.57 4.06
CA ASP A 14 11.14 -0.10 3.57
C ASP A 14 11.19 1.44 3.39
N ALA A 15 10.06 2.04 3.02
CA ALA A 15 9.90 3.49 2.91
C ALA A 15 9.68 4.19 4.28
N GLY A 16 9.61 3.44 5.37
CA GLY A 16 9.31 3.98 6.70
C GLY A 16 7.90 4.54 6.83
N VAL A 17 6.95 4.04 6.04
CA VAL A 17 5.53 4.39 6.09
C VAL A 17 4.80 3.39 7.00
N ASN A 18 4.12 3.90 8.02
CA ASN A 18 3.30 3.07 8.89
C ASN A 18 1.88 2.95 8.32
N ILE A 19 1.38 1.71 8.21
CA ILE A 19 0.00 1.43 7.82
C ILE A 19 -0.85 1.34 9.09
N GLU A 20 -1.75 2.30 9.28
CA GLU A 20 -2.68 2.33 10.41
C GLU A 20 -3.88 1.41 10.17
N THR A 21 -4.33 1.32 8.93
CA THR A 21 -5.46 0.48 8.53
C THR A 21 -5.30 0.04 7.08
N LEU A 22 -5.62 -1.22 6.79
CA LEU A 22 -5.64 -1.78 5.46
C LEU A 22 -6.92 -2.58 5.28
N TYR A 23 -7.70 -2.25 4.25
CA TYR A 23 -8.95 -2.93 3.95
C TYR A 23 -9.26 -2.86 2.46
N SER A 24 -10.28 -3.60 2.02
CA SER A 24 -10.86 -3.43 0.70
C SER A 24 -12.22 -2.77 0.84
N ASP A 25 -12.49 -1.75 0.04
CA ASP A 25 -13.80 -1.10 0.03
C ASP A 25 -14.85 -1.95 -0.73
N HIS A 26 -16.06 -1.41 -0.85
CA HIS A 26 -17.17 -2.10 -1.51
C HIS A 26 -16.99 -2.20 -3.04
N ASP A 27 -16.07 -1.42 -3.62
CA ASP A 27 -15.73 -1.39 -5.04
C ASP A 27 -14.45 -2.19 -5.35
N HIS A 28 -14.05 -3.08 -4.43
CA HIS A 28 -12.87 -3.93 -4.52
C HIS A 28 -11.54 -3.16 -4.66
N GLN A 29 -11.50 -1.89 -4.24
CA GLN A 29 -10.28 -1.13 -4.18
C GLN A 29 -9.54 -1.44 -2.89
N LEU A 30 -8.22 -1.59 -2.98
CA LEU A 30 -7.37 -1.70 -1.80
C LEU A 30 -7.15 -0.31 -1.22
N VAL A 31 -7.59 -0.11 0.01
CA VAL A 31 -7.47 1.17 0.72
C VAL A 31 -6.47 1.02 1.87
N LEU A 32 -5.51 1.95 1.91
CA LEU A 32 -4.52 2.06 2.97
C LEU A 32 -4.67 3.42 3.66
N VAL A 33 -4.77 3.40 4.97
CA VAL A 33 -4.64 4.58 5.83
C VAL A 33 -3.22 4.55 6.40
N THR A 34 -2.46 5.61 6.18
CA THR A 34 -1.05 5.69 6.54
C THR A 34 -0.71 7.00 7.21
N ASP A 35 0.33 7.01 8.04
CA ASP A 35 0.87 8.22 8.67
C ASP A 35 1.48 9.21 7.65
N ARG A 36 1.90 8.72 6.47
CA ARG A 36 2.55 9.50 5.39
C ARG A 36 1.88 9.24 4.03
N PRO A 37 0.69 9.82 3.77
CA PRO A 37 -0.10 9.51 2.57
C PRO A 37 0.61 9.83 1.25
N GLU A 38 1.39 10.91 1.17
CA GLU A 38 2.13 11.26 -0.06
C GLU A 38 3.25 10.27 -0.38
N GLU A 39 3.93 9.75 0.64
CA GLU A 39 4.97 8.71 0.46
C GLU A 39 4.33 7.36 0.14
N ALA A 40 3.25 7.01 0.84
CA ALA A 40 2.48 5.81 0.57
C ALA A 40 1.98 5.78 -0.88
N GLN A 41 1.48 6.91 -1.40
CA GLN A 41 1.03 7.01 -2.78
C GLN A 41 2.17 6.75 -3.77
N ARG A 42 3.36 7.33 -3.55
CA ARG A 42 4.53 7.08 -4.40
C ARG A 42 4.95 5.61 -4.41
N VAL A 43 4.92 4.94 -3.26
CA VAL A 43 5.18 3.49 -3.17
C VAL A 43 4.12 2.70 -3.94
N ALA A 44 2.84 3.07 -3.80
CA ALA A 44 1.73 2.41 -4.48
C ALA A 44 1.77 2.60 -6.01
N ASP A 45 2.08 3.80 -6.50
CA ASP A 45 2.19 4.12 -7.92
C ASP A 45 3.32 3.33 -8.59
N LEU A 46 4.47 3.20 -7.91
CA LEU A 46 5.60 2.37 -8.37
C LEU A 46 5.29 0.87 -8.36
N TRP A 47 4.29 0.45 -7.59
CA TRP A 47 3.84 -0.94 -7.55
C TRP A 47 2.81 -1.24 -8.65
N ALA A 48 1.86 -0.34 -8.91
CA ALA A 48 0.79 -0.53 -9.90
C ALA A 48 1.28 -0.66 -11.36
N CYS A 49 2.54 -0.32 -11.62
CA CYS A 49 3.17 -0.42 -12.95
C CYS A 49 3.64 -1.85 -13.33
N PHE A 50 3.38 -2.88 -12.49
CA PHE A 50 3.82 -4.27 -12.69
C PHE A 50 2.67 -5.27 -12.84
#